data_AF-A0A7G9YVL4-F1
#
_entry.id   AF-A0A7G9YVL4-F1
#
_cell.length_a   1.000
_cell.length_b   1.000
_cell.length_c   1.000
_cell.angle_alpha   90.00
_cell.angle_beta   90.00
_cell.angle_gamma   90.00
#
_symmetry.space_group_name_H-M   'P 1'
#
loop_
_entity.id
_entity.type
_entity.pdbx_description
1 polymer ?
#
loop_
_entity_poly.entity_id
_entity_poly.type
_entity_poly.pdbx_seq_one_letter_code
_entity_poly.pdbx_strand_id
1 'polypeptide(L)'
;MGEEEAKPKEEFKLSFDYFNESRLGIFALTIGVLIAIFPGLPAFIKGIGIMIVFAWGADSVRKTARYGLGTGVPSIGVLALGFGIIGGITGIAVASTSFGTFTVVDGVEIAFGVLAGVALLALLGFVSGNLANGDKFINMKIPGLERGMTELGIAGTLAVLIEVSIVAGTYDITRVLPNVIDNGVIAVIFIISAFGMLQPLNTCLGADERRGRTLLMSIEIGGIASIILGIVTMLTLSAVQGVPLIVLGAVVWVVFYRAYMKACMEGAYAVKGTGLIKTLGG
;
A
#
# COMPACT_ATOMS: atom_id res chain seq x y z
N MET A 1 -1.62 -45.81 34.18
CA MET A 1 -1.45 -44.34 34.16
C MET A 1 -1.44 -43.95 32.70
N GLY A 2 -2.50 -43.30 32.25
CA GLY A 2 -2.66 -42.93 30.85
C GLY A 2 -1.69 -41.80 30.49
N GLU A 3 -0.95 -41.97 29.41
CA GLU A 3 -0.19 -40.89 28.79
C GLU A 3 -1.19 -39.90 28.19
N GLU A 4 -1.29 -38.70 28.79
CA GLU A 4 -2.00 -37.59 28.17
C GLU A 4 -1.28 -37.23 26.87
N GLU A 5 -1.93 -37.47 25.73
CA GLU A 5 -1.55 -36.92 24.44
C GLU A 5 -1.45 -35.39 24.56
N ALA A 6 -0.23 -34.88 24.53
CA ALA A 6 0.03 -33.45 24.47
C ALA A 6 -0.60 -32.89 23.19
N LYS A 7 -1.71 -32.15 23.33
CA LYS A 7 -2.35 -31.43 22.23
C LYS A 7 -1.30 -30.62 21.48
N PRO A 8 -1.22 -30.71 20.14
CA PRO A 8 -0.27 -29.90 19.38
C PRO A 8 -0.55 -28.43 19.67
N LYS A 9 0.47 -27.71 20.13
CA LYS A 9 0.40 -26.26 20.32
C LYS A 9 -0.01 -25.67 18.97
N GLU A 10 -1.16 -25.00 18.91
CA GLU A 10 -1.58 -24.27 17.70
C GLU A 10 -0.48 -23.26 17.36
N GLU A 11 0.34 -23.58 16.36
CA GLU A 11 1.28 -22.62 15.81
C GLU A 11 0.45 -21.48 15.21
N PHE A 12 0.62 -20.28 15.75
CA PHE A 12 0.01 -19.07 15.22
C PHE A 12 0.31 -18.94 13.72
N LYS A 13 -0.70 -19.22 12.88
CA LYS A 13 -0.65 -19.04 11.43
C LYS A 13 -1.19 -17.65 11.10
N LEU A 14 -0.28 -16.70 10.91
CA LEU A 14 -0.62 -15.39 10.37
C LEU A 14 -0.96 -15.54 8.87
N SER A 15 -2.25 -15.57 8.53
CA SER A 15 -2.74 -15.58 7.14
C SER A 15 -3.76 -14.48 6.90
N PHE A 16 -3.68 -13.84 5.73
CA PHE A 16 -4.63 -12.84 5.27
C PHE A 16 -5.84 -13.42 4.52
N ASP A 17 -5.98 -14.75 4.48
CA ASP A 17 -7.09 -15.42 3.76
C ASP A 17 -8.49 -15.08 4.31
N TYR A 18 -8.58 -14.42 5.48
CA TYR A 18 -9.84 -14.01 6.09
C TYR A 18 -10.54 -12.82 5.40
N PHE A 19 -9.82 -11.93 4.72
CA PHE A 19 -10.43 -10.79 4.04
C PHE A 19 -10.78 -11.14 2.60
N ASN A 20 -12.04 -11.04 2.19
CA ASN A 20 -12.41 -11.04 0.76
C ASN A 20 -11.81 -9.77 0.06
N GLU A 21 -11.43 -9.85 -1.22
CA GLU A 21 -10.88 -8.74 -2.04
C GLU A 21 -11.64 -7.43 -1.84
N SER A 22 -12.97 -7.47 -1.98
CA SER A 22 -13.81 -6.27 -1.79
C SER A 22 -13.83 -5.78 -0.34
N ARG A 23 -13.71 -6.67 0.65
CA ARG A 23 -13.69 -6.29 2.07
C ARG A 23 -12.38 -5.62 2.45
N LEU A 24 -11.26 -6.12 1.92
CA LEU A 24 -9.95 -5.49 2.10
C LEU A 24 -9.96 -4.08 1.48
N GLY A 25 -10.49 -3.95 0.26
CA GLY A 25 -10.59 -2.64 -0.39
C GLY A 25 -11.45 -1.64 0.37
N ILE A 26 -12.63 -2.03 0.85
CA ILE A 26 -13.49 -1.15 1.66
C ILE A 26 -12.78 -0.75 2.97
N PHE A 27 -12.18 -1.73 3.66
CA PHE A 27 -11.47 -1.48 4.90
C PHE A 27 -10.29 -0.52 4.71
N ALA A 28 -9.46 -0.77 3.69
CA ALA A 28 -8.30 0.06 3.37
C ALA A 28 -8.70 1.46 2.91
N LEU A 29 -9.78 1.58 2.14
CA LEU A 29 -10.33 2.88 1.75
C LEU A 29 -10.77 3.66 2.99
N THR A 30 -11.57 3.06 3.88
CA THR A 30 -12.08 3.75 5.06
C THR A 30 -10.95 4.20 5.99
N ILE A 31 -10.02 3.29 6.31
CA ILE A 31 -8.90 3.63 7.19
C ILE A 31 -7.94 4.62 6.53
N GLY A 32 -7.62 4.42 5.25
CA GLY A 32 -6.73 5.30 4.51
C GLY A 32 -7.29 6.72 4.38
N VAL A 33 -8.59 6.86 4.07
CA VAL A 33 -9.28 8.16 4.02
C VAL A 33 -9.31 8.82 5.38
N LEU A 34 -9.67 8.10 6.44
CA LEU A 34 -9.69 8.67 7.80
C LEU A 34 -8.29 9.19 8.17
N ILE A 35 -7.25 8.38 7.99
CA ILE A 35 -5.88 8.78 8.31
C ILE A 35 -5.43 9.96 7.43
N ALA A 36 -5.76 9.94 6.14
CA ALA A 36 -5.37 11.01 5.22
C ALA A 36 -6.03 12.35 5.56
N ILE A 37 -7.26 12.38 6.06
CA ILE A 37 -7.95 13.63 6.42
C ILE A 37 -7.38 14.28 7.70
N PHE A 38 -6.78 13.49 8.60
CA PHE A 38 -6.19 13.96 9.86
C PHE A 38 -4.65 13.94 9.82
N PRO A 39 -4.00 14.93 9.16
CA PRO A 39 -2.54 14.94 9.03
C PRO A 39 -1.80 15.03 10.38
N GLY A 40 -2.44 15.63 11.39
CA GLY A 40 -1.90 15.77 12.75
C GLY A 40 -1.84 14.48 13.57
N LEU A 41 -2.31 13.34 13.05
CA LEU A 41 -2.17 12.06 13.74
C LEU A 41 -0.69 11.72 13.98
N PRO A 42 -0.37 11.01 15.07
CA PRO A 42 0.98 10.49 15.31
C PRO A 42 1.52 9.68 14.12
N ALA A 43 2.80 9.84 13.81
CA ALA A 43 3.44 9.22 12.66
C ALA A 43 3.32 7.68 12.66
N PHE A 44 3.39 7.03 13.82
CA PHE A 44 3.23 5.57 13.92
C PHE A 44 1.82 5.08 13.54
N ILE A 45 0.76 5.84 13.85
CA ILE A 45 -0.62 5.50 13.45
C ILE A 45 -0.75 5.60 11.92
N LYS A 46 -0.17 6.66 11.35
CA LYS A 46 -0.08 6.84 9.89
C LYS A 46 0.73 5.70 9.25
N GLY A 47 1.79 5.23 9.92
CA GLY A 47 2.56 4.03 9.57
C GLY A 47 1.72 2.75 9.45
N ILE A 48 0.73 2.56 10.32
CA ILE A 48 -0.24 1.44 10.19
C ILE A 48 -1.16 1.68 8.98
N GLY A 49 -1.61 2.92 8.79
CA GLY A 49 -2.44 3.31 7.64
C GLY A 49 -1.79 2.99 6.30
N ILE A 50 -0.52 3.36 6.13
CA ILE A 50 0.21 3.08 4.89
C ILE A 50 0.37 1.58 4.63
N MET A 51 0.62 0.75 5.67
CA MET A 51 0.69 -0.70 5.50
C MET A 51 -0.61 -1.29 4.97
N ILE A 52 -1.77 -0.79 5.45
CA ILE A 52 -3.09 -1.22 5.00
C ILE A 52 -3.33 -0.79 3.55
N VAL A 53 -2.96 0.44 3.19
CA VAL A 53 -3.10 0.97 1.83
C VAL A 53 -2.16 0.23 0.86
N PHE A 54 -0.94 -0.08 1.28
CA PHE A 54 0.00 -0.91 0.50
C PHE A 54 -0.57 -2.30 0.26
N ALA A 55 -1.12 -2.95 1.29
CA ALA A 55 -1.74 -4.27 1.13
C ALA A 55 -2.89 -4.23 0.13
N TRP A 56 -3.71 -3.17 0.14
CA TRP A 56 -4.77 -2.99 -0.84
C TRP A 56 -4.24 -2.74 -2.26
N GLY A 57 -3.22 -1.89 -2.40
CA GLY A 57 -2.54 -1.65 -3.67
C GLY A 57 -1.94 -2.94 -4.23
N ALA A 58 -1.24 -3.72 -3.42
CA ALA A 58 -0.67 -5.01 -3.80
C ALA A 58 -1.73 -6.04 -4.22
N ASP A 59 -2.87 -6.09 -3.52
CA ASP A 59 -4.01 -6.93 -3.93
C ASP A 59 -4.58 -6.49 -5.29
N SER A 60 -4.63 -5.17 -5.52
CA SER A 60 -5.10 -4.62 -6.79
C SER A 60 -4.13 -4.84 -7.96
N VAL A 61 -2.81 -4.78 -7.71
CA VAL A 61 -1.80 -5.17 -8.70
C VAL A 61 -1.96 -6.65 -9.02
N ARG A 62 -2.02 -7.52 -8.01
CA ARG A 62 -2.18 -8.97 -8.15
C ARG A 62 -3.35 -9.36 -9.02
N LYS A 63 -4.57 -8.88 -8.73
CA LYS A 63 -5.77 -9.27 -9.50
C LYS A 63 -5.74 -8.79 -10.95
N THR A 64 -5.07 -7.67 -11.21
CA THR A 64 -4.94 -7.11 -12.56
C THR A 64 -3.86 -7.83 -13.35
N ALA A 65 -2.75 -8.15 -12.70
CA ALA A 65 -1.56 -8.72 -13.32
C ALA A 65 -1.55 -10.24 -13.47
N ARG A 66 -2.38 -10.97 -12.73
CA ARG A 66 -2.50 -12.44 -12.82
C ARG A 66 -2.88 -12.95 -14.22
N TYR A 67 -3.41 -12.09 -15.08
CA TYR A 67 -3.79 -12.45 -16.45
C TYR A 67 -2.63 -12.42 -17.45
N GLY A 68 -1.38 -12.52 -16.97
CA GLY A 68 -0.21 -12.69 -17.84
C GLY A 68 0.31 -11.39 -18.45
N LEU A 69 0.32 -10.31 -17.67
CA LEU A 69 0.79 -9.00 -18.14
C LEU A 69 2.29 -8.92 -18.49
N GLY A 70 3.09 -9.93 -18.11
CA GLY A 70 4.54 -9.92 -18.36
C GLY A 70 5.20 -8.64 -17.84
N THR A 71 5.79 -7.85 -18.74
CA THR A 71 6.41 -6.55 -18.43
C THR A 71 5.42 -5.46 -17.99
N GLY A 72 4.11 -5.66 -18.21
CA GLY A 72 3.05 -4.74 -17.80
C GLY A 72 2.85 -4.65 -16.28
N VAL A 73 3.38 -5.59 -15.51
CA VAL A 73 3.27 -5.60 -14.04
C VAL A 73 4.00 -4.40 -13.41
N PRO A 74 5.31 -4.18 -13.68
CA PRO A 74 5.97 -2.93 -13.30
C PRO A 74 5.26 -1.67 -13.82
N SER A 75 4.81 -1.68 -15.08
CA SER A 75 4.19 -0.50 -15.70
C SER A 75 2.90 -0.05 -15.01
N ILE A 76 2.04 -0.98 -14.60
CA ILE A 76 0.78 -0.66 -13.91
C ILE A 76 1.04 0.00 -12.55
N GLY A 77 2.03 -0.45 -11.79
CA GLY A 77 2.32 0.22 -10.52
C GLY A 77 3.08 1.53 -10.69
N VAL A 78 4.02 1.65 -11.65
CA VAL A 78 4.63 2.97 -11.92
C VAL A 78 3.55 3.97 -12.32
N LEU A 79 2.55 3.54 -13.08
CA LEU A 79 1.38 4.35 -13.39
C LEU A 79 0.54 4.65 -12.13
N ALA A 80 0.29 3.67 -11.24
CA ALA A 80 -0.38 3.89 -9.96
C ALA A 80 0.35 4.92 -9.07
N LEU A 81 1.68 4.96 -9.13
CA LEU A 81 2.51 5.90 -8.41
C LEU A 81 2.51 7.29 -9.04
N GLY A 82 2.52 7.36 -10.38
CA GLY A 82 2.30 8.60 -11.11
C GLY A 82 0.95 9.22 -10.76
N PHE A 83 -0.10 8.39 -10.72
CA PHE A 83 -1.40 8.78 -10.17
C PHE A 83 -1.29 9.26 -8.73
N GLY A 84 -0.57 8.51 -7.88
CA GLY A 84 -0.36 8.87 -6.48
C GLY A 84 0.26 10.24 -6.27
N ILE A 85 1.33 10.58 -7.00
CA ILE A 85 1.97 11.91 -6.91
C ILE A 85 1.02 13.00 -7.41
N ILE A 86 0.41 12.82 -8.58
CA ILE A 86 -0.50 13.85 -9.15
C ILE A 86 -1.70 14.06 -8.22
N GLY A 87 -2.27 12.98 -7.70
CA GLY A 87 -3.40 13.03 -6.78
C GLY A 87 -3.02 13.62 -5.43
N GLY A 88 -1.85 13.25 -4.90
CA GLY A 88 -1.33 13.78 -3.65
C GLY A 88 -1.11 15.28 -3.73
N ILE A 89 -0.39 15.75 -4.75
CA ILE A 89 -0.13 17.19 -4.95
C ILE A 89 -1.43 17.96 -5.19
N THR A 90 -2.34 17.42 -6.02
CA THR A 90 -3.63 18.07 -6.27
C THR A 90 -4.47 18.13 -4.99
N GLY A 91 -4.53 17.04 -4.22
CA GLY A 91 -5.23 16.98 -2.93
C GLY A 91 -4.67 17.98 -1.92
N ILE A 92 -3.35 18.10 -1.84
CA ILE A 92 -2.66 19.10 -1.00
C ILE A 92 -2.97 20.52 -1.47
N ALA A 93 -2.92 20.76 -2.78
CA ALA A 93 -3.25 22.06 -3.35
C ALA A 93 -4.69 22.49 -2.99
N VAL A 94 -5.66 21.59 -3.12
CA VAL A 94 -7.04 21.87 -2.72
C VAL A 94 -7.16 22.02 -1.20
N ALA A 95 -6.50 21.19 -0.40
CA ALA A 95 -6.48 21.29 1.06
C ALA A 95 -5.90 22.62 1.56
N SER A 96 -4.92 23.19 0.83
CA SER A 96 -4.32 24.49 1.16
C SER A 96 -5.21 25.70 0.86
N THR A 97 -6.32 25.51 0.14
CA THR A 97 -7.31 26.59 -0.06
C THR A 97 -8.15 26.79 1.20
N SER A 98 -8.70 28.01 1.38
CA SER A 98 -9.48 28.39 2.57
C SER A 98 -10.73 27.53 2.85
N PHE A 99 -11.18 26.72 1.89
CA PHE A 99 -12.29 25.79 2.01
C PHE A 99 -11.85 24.32 2.17
N GLY A 100 -10.55 24.04 2.04
CA GLY A 100 -9.98 22.69 2.00
C GLY A 100 -9.58 22.14 3.37
N THR A 101 -9.36 23.01 4.36
CA THR A 101 -8.97 22.62 5.72
C THR A 101 -9.83 23.35 6.74
N PHE A 102 -10.37 22.60 7.70
CA PHE A 102 -11.11 23.13 8.83
C PHE A 102 -10.32 22.90 10.11
N THR A 103 -10.03 23.97 10.85
CA THR A 103 -9.41 23.88 12.18
C THR A 103 -10.50 23.72 13.22
N VAL A 104 -10.51 22.57 13.90
CA VAL A 104 -11.41 22.30 15.04
C VAL A 104 -10.79 22.88 16.32
N VAL A 105 -11.63 23.14 17.32
CA VAL A 105 -11.22 23.52 18.69
C VAL A 105 -10.09 22.59 19.16
N ASP A 106 -9.04 23.18 19.76
CA ASP A 106 -7.76 22.54 20.17
C ASP A 106 -6.70 22.33 19.07
N GLY A 107 -6.81 22.99 17.92
CA GLY A 107 -5.74 23.03 16.91
C GLY A 107 -5.63 21.76 16.06
N VAL A 108 -6.67 20.92 16.06
CA VAL A 108 -6.77 19.74 15.20
C VAL A 108 -7.24 20.16 13.80
N GLU A 109 -6.39 19.95 12.80
CA GLU A 109 -6.69 20.24 11.40
C GLU A 109 -7.38 19.05 10.72
N ILE A 110 -8.49 19.32 10.03
CA ILE A 110 -9.22 18.35 9.22
C ILE A 110 -9.16 18.80 7.76
N ALA A 111 -8.42 18.07 6.94
CA ALA A 111 -8.11 18.44 5.56
C ALA A 111 -8.99 17.68 4.55
N PHE A 112 -10.29 17.99 4.47
CA PHE A 112 -11.19 17.35 3.50
C PHE A 112 -10.78 17.59 2.04
N GLY A 113 -10.04 18.67 1.76
CA GLY A 113 -9.57 19.00 0.42
C GLY A 113 -8.71 17.91 -0.21
N VAL A 114 -8.03 17.07 0.59
CA VAL A 114 -7.21 15.96 0.06
C VAL A 114 -8.05 14.91 -0.67
N LEU A 115 -9.34 14.80 -0.34
CA LEU A 115 -10.26 13.87 -1.01
C LEU A 115 -10.56 14.28 -2.44
N ALA A 116 -10.39 15.56 -2.80
CA ALA A 116 -10.52 15.99 -4.20
C ALA A 116 -9.45 15.31 -5.08
N GLY A 117 -8.22 15.19 -4.57
CA GLY A 117 -7.15 14.43 -5.22
C GLY A 117 -7.51 12.95 -5.35
N VAL A 118 -8.00 12.34 -4.27
CA VAL A 118 -8.43 10.92 -4.28
C VAL A 118 -9.55 10.68 -5.30
N ALA A 119 -10.57 11.55 -5.34
CA ALA A 119 -11.70 11.44 -6.26
C ALA A 119 -11.27 11.64 -7.72
N LEU A 120 -10.40 12.62 -7.98
CA LEU A 120 -9.86 12.87 -9.31
C LEU A 120 -9.10 11.65 -9.83
N LEU A 121 -8.26 11.04 -9.00
CA LEU A 121 -7.42 9.90 -9.43
C LEU A 121 -8.18 8.58 -9.44
N ALA A 122 -9.26 8.45 -8.65
CA ALA A 122 -10.24 7.38 -8.84
C ALA A 122 -10.87 7.46 -10.23
N LEU A 123 -11.31 8.66 -10.64
CA LEU A 123 -11.90 8.88 -11.96
C LEU A 123 -10.90 8.62 -13.08
N LEU A 124 -9.67 9.15 -12.97
CA LEU A 124 -8.62 8.93 -13.97
C LEU A 124 -8.20 7.46 -14.05
N GLY A 125 -8.15 6.75 -12.92
CA GLY A 125 -7.94 5.30 -12.88
C GLY A 125 -9.06 4.54 -13.60
N PHE A 126 -10.31 4.91 -13.36
CA PHE A 126 -11.47 4.33 -14.06
C PHE A 126 -11.41 4.58 -15.57
N VAL A 127 -11.15 5.82 -15.99
CA VAL A 127 -11.03 6.18 -17.41
C VAL A 127 -9.87 5.42 -18.05
N SER A 128 -8.69 5.40 -17.41
CA SER A 128 -7.52 4.66 -17.90
C SER A 128 -7.80 3.17 -18.08
N GLY A 129 -8.46 2.54 -17.10
CA GLY A 129 -8.85 1.14 -17.21
C GLY A 129 -9.85 0.87 -18.33
N ASN A 130 -10.86 1.73 -18.51
CA ASN A 130 -11.81 1.61 -19.63
C ASN A 130 -11.14 1.78 -21.00
N LEU A 131 -10.20 2.72 -21.12
CA LEU A 131 -9.45 2.91 -22.37
C LEU A 131 -8.57 1.69 -22.67
N ALA A 132 -7.90 1.14 -21.66
CA ALA A 132 -7.06 -0.05 -21.80
C ALA A 132 -7.87 -1.31 -22.15
N ASN A 133 -9.06 -1.46 -21.57
CA ASN A 133 -9.93 -2.61 -21.83
C ASN A 133 -10.81 -2.45 -23.08
N GLY A 134 -11.01 -1.22 -23.54
CA GLY A 134 -11.87 -0.91 -24.67
C GLY A 134 -11.34 -1.47 -25.98
N ASP A 135 -12.24 -2.06 -26.77
CA ASP A 135 -11.95 -2.62 -28.10
C ASP A 135 -11.36 -1.59 -29.08
N LYS A 136 -11.59 -0.29 -28.83
CA LYS A 136 -11.17 0.81 -29.70
C LYS A 136 -9.70 1.20 -29.57
N PHE A 137 -9.02 0.88 -28.46
CA PHE A 137 -7.66 1.38 -28.19
C PHE A 137 -6.63 0.27 -28.03
N ILE A 138 -6.63 -0.42 -26.88
CA ILE A 138 -5.59 -1.41 -26.54
C ILE A 138 -6.16 -2.83 -26.54
N ASN A 139 -7.46 -2.98 -26.26
CA ASN A 139 -8.18 -4.25 -26.28
C ASN A 139 -7.50 -5.36 -25.45
N MET A 140 -7.11 -5.05 -24.21
CA MET A 140 -6.44 -6.01 -23.32
C MET A 140 -7.35 -7.15 -22.85
N LYS A 141 -8.68 -6.94 -22.86
CA LYS A 141 -9.72 -7.90 -22.43
C LYS A 141 -9.48 -8.52 -21.05
N ILE A 142 -8.96 -7.72 -20.12
CA ILE A 142 -8.68 -8.15 -18.75
C ILE A 142 -9.96 -7.96 -17.91
N PRO A 143 -10.51 -9.03 -17.30
CA PRO A 143 -11.69 -8.90 -16.46
C PRO A 143 -11.42 -8.03 -15.23
N GLY A 144 -12.19 -6.94 -15.08
CA GLY A 144 -12.12 -6.05 -13.92
C GLY A 144 -10.93 -5.10 -13.90
N LEU A 145 -10.30 -4.87 -15.06
CA LEU A 145 -9.20 -3.90 -15.21
C LEU A 145 -9.62 -2.49 -14.79
N GLU A 146 -10.84 -2.07 -15.11
CA GLU A 146 -11.38 -0.75 -14.75
C GLU A 146 -11.38 -0.56 -13.24
N ARG A 147 -11.84 -1.59 -12.53
CA ARG A 147 -11.84 -1.63 -11.07
C ARG A 147 -10.42 -1.67 -10.52
N GLY A 148 -9.54 -2.51 -11.07
CA GLY A 148 -8.14 -2.59 -10.66
C GLY A 148 -7.41 -1.26 -10.75
N MET A 149 -7.55 -0.56 -11.88
CA MET A 149 -6.92 0.75 -12.12
C MET A 149 -7.51 1.84 -11.25
N THR A 150 -8.83 1.82 -10.99
CA THR A 150 -9.49 2.75 -10.05
C THR A 150 -8.94 2.58 -8.64
N GLU A 151 -8.87 1.34 -8.15
CA GLU A 151 -8.37 1.04 -6.82
C GLU A 151 -6.88 1.39 -6.68
N LEU A 152 -6.08 1.23 -7.74
CA LEU A 152 -4.67 1.64 -7.76
C LEU A 152 -4.51 3.17 -7.75
N GLY A 153 -5.34 3.90 -8.49
CA GLY A 153 -5.33 5.36 -8.45
C GLY A 153 -5.66 5.91 -7.06
N ILE A 154 -6.63 5.29 -6.38
CA ILE A 154 -6.98 5.63 -5.01
C ILE A 154 -5.87 5.24 -4.03
N ALA A 155 -5.41 3.99 -4.05
CA ALA A 155 -4.40 3.49 -3.13
C ALA A 155 -3.07 4.25 -3.27
N GLY A 156 -2.63 4.52 -4.50
CA GLY A 156 -1.43 5.32 -4.77
C GLY A 156 -1.58 6.75 -4.24
N THR A 157 -2.75 7.37 -4.41
CA THR A 157 -3.00 8.74 -3.91
C THR A 157 -3.01 8.78 -2.38
N LEU A 158 -3.71 7.83 -1.73
CA LEU A 158 -3.76 7.73 -0.28
C LEU A 158 -2.38 7.43 0.32
N ALA A 159 -1.59 6.56 -0.33
CA ALA A 159 -0.23 6.26 0.11
C ALA A 159 0.63 7.54 0.12
N VAL A 160 0.67 8.28 -0.99
CA VAL A 160 1.45 9.54 -1.07
C VAL A 160 0.95 10.57 -0.07
N LEU A 161 -0.36 10.77 0.08
CA LEU A 161 -0.91 11.70 1.07
C LEU A 161 -0.49 11.34 2.50
N ILE A 162 -0.63 10.07 2.88
CA ILE A 162 -0.25 9.59 4.22
C ILE A 162 1.26 9.77 4.42
N GLU A 163 2.10 9.40 3.45
CA GLU A 163 3.56 9.57 3.52
C GLU A 163 3.98 11.04 3.64
N VAL A 164 3.40 11.92 2.83
CA VAL A 164 3.63 13.37 2.92
C VAL A 164 3.25 13.87 4.32
N SER A 165 2.10 13.44 4.85
CA SER A 165 1.68 13.84 6.19
C SER A 165 2.56 13.24 7.29
N ILE A 166 3.20 12.08 7.10
CA ILE A 166 4.19 11.51 8.04
C ILE A 166 5.43 12.40 8.12
N VAL A 167 5.89 12.93 6.98
CA VAL A 167 7.12 13.72 6.90
C VAL A 167 6.88 15.19 7.27
N ALA A 168 5.79 15.79 6.78
CA ALA A 168 5.50 17.21 6.97
C ALA A 168 4.58 17.51 8.17
N GLY A 169 3.80 16.52 8.63
CA GLY A 169 2.87 16.67 9.78
C GLY A 169 1.62 17.50 9.49
N THR A 170 1.53 18.11 8.30
CA THR A 170 0.43 18.94 7.81
C THR A 170 0.39 18.86 6.28
N TYR A 171 -0.66 19.40 5.67
CA TYR A 171 -0.76 19.63 4.23
C TYR A 171 -0.58 21.10 3.84
N ASP A 172 -0.16 21.96 4.76
CA ASP A 172 0.24 23.32 4.41
C ASP A 172 1.43 23.28 3.43
N ILE A 173 1.23 23.85 2.23
CA ILE A 173 2.23 23.94 1.16
C ILE A 173 3.53 24.57 1.65
N THR A 174 3.46 25.54 2.56
CA THR A 174 4.65 26.23 3.10
C THR A 174 5.58 25.30 3.86
N ARG A 175 5.05 24.18 4.41
CA ARG A 175 5.84 23.15 5.10
C ARG A 175 6.08 21.94 4.23
N VAL A 176 5.13 21.58 3.36
CA VAL A 176 5.25 20.42 2.45
C VAL A 176 6.35 20.65 1.41
N LEU A 177 6.44 21.84 0.81
CA LEU A 177 7.47 22.12 -0.20
C LEU A 177 8.89 21.89 0.32
N PRO A 178 9.35 22.59 1.38
CA PRO A 178 10.73 22.44 1.85
C PRO A 178 11.01 21.07 2.49
N ASN A 179 10.02 20.45 3.14
CA ASN A 179 10.24 19.20 3.89
C ASN A 179 10.03 17.92 3.06
N VAL A 180 9.38 18.01 1.89
CA VAL A 180 9.06 16.82 1.09
C VAL A 180 9.49 16.95 -0.37
N ILE A 181 9.24 18.10 -1.00
CA ILE A 181 9.44 18.25 -2.44
C ILE A 181 10.86 18.72 -2.74
N ASP A 182 11.27 19.87 -2.18
CA ASP A 182 12.53 20.53 -2.52
C ASP A 182 13.76 19.75 -2.03
N ASN A 183 13.61 19.02 -0.92
CA ASN A 183 14.67 18.18 -0.36
C ASN A 183 14.76 16.77 -0.98
N GLY A 184 13.92 16.46 -1.98
CA GLY A 184 13.94 15.20 -2.72
C GLY A 184 13.31 14.00 -2.01
N VAL A 185 12.72 14.17 -0.82
CA VAL A 185 12.03 13.09 -0.09
C VAL A 185 10.86 12.52 -0.92
N ILE A 186 10.23 13.32 -1.77
CA ILE A 186 9.19 12.87 -2.69
C ILE A 186 9.64 11.72 -3.60
N ALA A 187 10.92 11.66 -3.98
CA ALA A 187 11.48 10.55 -4.74
C ALA A 187 11.58 9.26 -3.90
N VAL A 188 11.88 9.40 -2.61
CA VAL A 188 11.89 8.29 -1.65
C VAL A 188 10.48 7.75 -1.45
N ILE A 189 9.49 8.63 -1.24
CA ILE A 189 8.06 8.31 -1.18
C ILE A 189 7.62 7.55 -2.43
N PHE A 190 7.98 8.05 -3.62
CA PHE A 190 7.67 7.39 -4.89
C PHE A 190 8.18 5.95 -4.95
N ILE A 191 9.46 5.74 -4.64
CA ILE A 191 10.10 4.42 -4.71
C ILE A 191 9.52 3.48 -3.66
N ILE A 192 9.36 3.93 -2.42
CA ILE A 192 8.86 3.09 -1.33
C ILE A 192 7.41 2.67 -1.58
N SER A 193 6.56 3.60 -2.00
CA SER A 193 5.18 3.28 -2.39
C SER A 193 5.14 2.33 -3.60
N ALA A 194 6.04 2.48 -4.57
CA ALA A 194 6.19 1.52 -5.68
C ALA A 194 6.52 0.13 -5.15
N PHE A 195 7.50 0.02 -4.27
CA PHE A 195 7.91 -1.25 -3.68
C PHE A 195 6.77 -1.85 -2.85
N GLY A 196 6.05 -1.07 -2.04
CA GLY A 196 4.95 -1.56 -1.21
C GLY A 196 3.80 -2.20 -1.98
N MET A 197 3.55 -1.75 -3.21
CA MET A 197 2.45 -2.23 -4.05
C MET A 197 2.87 -3.19 -5.17
N LEU A 198 4.04 -3.02 -5.78
CA LEU A 198 4.49 -3.80 -6.95
C LEU A 198 5.33 -5.02 -6.60
N GLN A 199 6.32 -4.80 -5.74
CA GLN A 199 7.32 -5.81 -5.42
C GLN A 199 6.71 -7.08 -4.79
N PRO A 200 5.62 -7.02 -4.01
CA PRO A 200 4.98 -8.21 -3.47
C PRO A 200 4.58 -9.21 -4.53
N LEU A 201 3.92 -8.75 -5.60
CA LEU A 201 3.52 -9.63 -6.69
C LEU A 201 4.75 -10.17 -7.41
N ASN A 202 5.68 -9.28 -7.78
CA ASN A 202 6.86 -9.65 -8.56
C ASN A 202 7.72 -10.72 -7.85
N THR A 203 7.89 -10.59 -6.53
CA THR A 203 8.63 -11.56 -5.71
C THR A 203 7.88 -12.89 -5.57
N CYS A 204 6.55 -12.87 -5.65
CA CYS A 204 5.71 -14.05 -5.47
C CYS A 204 5.42 -14.83 -6.77
N LEU A 205 5.76 -14.29 -7.95
CA LEU A 205 5.48 -14.92 -9.26
C LEU A 205 6.23 -16.25 -9.47
N GLY A 206 7.45 -16.40 -8.94
CA GLY A 206 8.30 -17.57 -9.19
C GLY A 206 7.86 -18.87 -8.49
N ALA A 207 7.05 -18.80 -7.43
CA ALA A 207 6.70 -19.94 -6.56
C ALA A 207 5.18 -20.26 -6.53
N ASP A 208 4.50 -20.09 -7.67
CA ASP A 208 3.04 -20.09 -7.81
C ASP A 208 2.37 -19.08 -6.87
N GLU A 209 1.98 -17.93 -7.40
CA GLU A 209 1.52 -16.79 -6.61
C GLU A 209 0.34 -17.16 -5.70
N ARG A 210 0.46 -16.83 -4.40
CA ARG A 210 -0.63 -16.93 -3.44
C ARG A 210 -0.88 -15.60 -2.79
N ARG A 211 -2.16 -15.21 -2.73
CA ARG A 211 -2.61 -13.94 -2.17
C ARG A 211 -2.03 -13.66 -0.78
N GLY A 212 -2.14 -14.64 0.13
CA GLY A 212 -1.62 -14.49 1.50
C GLY A 212 -0.14 -14.15 1.53
N ARG A 213 0.68 -14.77 0.67
CA ARG A 213 2.12 -14.53 0.58
C ARG A 213 2.42 -13.13 0.02
N THR A 214 1.67 -12.70 -1.00
CA THR A 214 1.76 -11.35 -1.56
C THR A 214 1.40 -10.28 -0.51
N LEU A 215 0.33 -10.47 0.27
CA LEU A 215 -0.07 -9.51 1.30
C LEU A 215 0.91 -9.47 2.48
N LEU A 216 1.47 -10.61 2.89
CA LEU A 216 2.53 -10.67 3.91
C LEU A 216 3.76 -9.87 3.48
N MET A 217 4.18 -10.00 2.21
CA MET A 217 5.30 -9.23 1.67
C MET A 217 4.99 -7.72 1.60
N SER A 218 3.78 -7.34 1.23
CA SER A 218 3.40 -5.92 1.17
C SER A 218 3.48 -5.23 2.55
N ILE A 219 3.06 -5.92 3.61
CA ILE A 219 3.13 -5.40 4.98
C ILE A 219 4.57 -5.39 5.50
N GLU A 220 5.38 -6.39 5.14
CA GLU A 220 6.82 -6.41 5.43
C GLU A 220 7.53 -5.18 4.83
N ILE A 221 7.26 -4.87 3.57
CA ILE A 221 7.78 -3.66 2.90
C ILE A 221 7.22 -2.39 3.57
N GLY A 222 5.96 -2.38 4.01
CA GLY A 222 5.40 -1.28 4.81
C GLY A 222 6.13 -1.07 6.15
N GLY A 223 6.69 -2.14 6.74
CA GLY A 223 7.61 -2.06 7.88
C GLY A 223 8.91 -1.34 7.53
N ILE A 224 9.54 -1.70 6.40
CA ILE A 224 10.73 -1.02 5.87
C ILE A 224 10.43 0.45 5.55
N ALA A 225 9.30 0.72 4.90
CA ALA A 225 8.82 2.05 4.60
C ALA A 225 8.73 2.92 5.87
N SER A 226 8.16 2.35 6.93
CA SER A 226 8.05 3.02 8.22
C SER A 226 9.42 3.32 8.84
N ILE A 227 10.41 2.44 8.72
CA ILE A 227 11.77 2.72 9.18
C ILE A 227 12.37 3.91 8.42
N ILE A 228 12.29 3.89 7.09
CA ILE A 228 12.88 4.95 6.26
C ILE A 228 12.18 6.28 6.50
N LEU A 229 10.85 6.31 6.46
CA LEU A 229 10.06 7.51 6.74
C LEU A 229 10.27 7.99 8.17
N GLY A 230 10.42 7.08 9.13
CA GLY A 230 10.74 7.44 10.51
C GLY A 230 12.08 8.16 10.62
N ILE A 231 13.11 7.74 9.90
CA ILE A 231 14.40 8.44 9.83
C ILE A 231 14.22 9.84 9.24
N VAL A 232 13.48 9.97 8.12
CA VAL A 232 13.21 11.26 7.48
C VAL A 232 12.43 12.18 8.43
N THR A 233 11.39 11.68 9.09
CA THR A 233 10.56 12.42 10.05
C THR A 233 11.35 12.93 11.25
N MET A 234 12.42 12.23 11.67
CA MET A 234 13.31 12.77 12.72
C MET A 234 14.05 14.03 12.27
N LEU A 235 14.36 14.14 10.98
CA LEU A 235 15.07 15.27 10.39
C LEU A 235 14.14 16.44 10.06
N THR A 236 12.89 16.17 9.67
CA THR A 236 11.93 17.19 9.23
C THR A 236 10.99 17.68 10.33
N LEU A 237 10.66 16.84 11.32
CA LEU A 237 9.70 17.15 12.38
C LEU A 237 10.32 17.01 13.77
N SER A 238 10.51 15.78 14.24
CA SER A 238 11.06 15.51 15.57
C SER A 238 11.35 14.04 15.81
N ALA A 239 12.26 13.77 16.75
CA ALA A 239 12.51 12.43 17.27
C ALA A 239 11.26 11.79 17.91
N VAL A 240 10.38 12.59 18.51
CA VAL A 240 9.14 12.12 19.15
C VAL A 240 8.19 11.47 18.15
N GLN A 241 8.18 11.93 16.90
CA GLN A 241 7.38 11.34 15.82
C GLN A 241 8.13 10.21 15.11
N GLY A 242 9.43 10.39 14.83
CA GLY A 242 10.21 9.43 14.05
C GLY A 242 10.56 8.13 14.79
N VAL A 243 10.97 8.21 16.06
CA VAL A 243 11.42 7.02 16.83
C VAL A 243 10.31 5.98 16.99
N PRO A 244 9.07 6.33 17.39
CA PRO A 244 7.99 5.35 17.47
C PRO A 244 7.66 4.69 16.13
N LEU A 245 7.75 5.43 15.03
CA LEU A 245 7.53 4.91 13.68
C LEU A 245 8.62 3.91 13.26
N ILE A 246 9.89 4.18 13.61
CA ILE A 246 11.00 3.24 13.40
C ILE A 246 10.80 1.97 14.20
N VAL A 247 10.44 2.07 15.47
CA VAL A 247 10.20 0.91 16.35
C VAL A 247 9.06 0.06 15.80
N LEU A 248 7.94 0.68 15.41
CA LEU A 248 6.84 -0.01 14.74
C LEU A 248 7.32 -0.73 13.48
N GLY A 249 8.04 -0.02 12.61
CA GLY A 249 8.56 -0.56 11.36
C GLY A 249 9.47 -1.77 11.57
N ALA A 250 10.38 -1.71 12.55
CA ALA A 250 11.28 -2.81 12.88
C ALA A 250 10.53 -4.04 13.41
N VAL A 251 9.55 -3.85 14.29
CA VAL A 251 8.72 -4.95 14.81
C VAL A 251 7.91 -5.60 13.68
N VAL A 252 7.23 -4.80 12.86
CA VAL A 252 6.46 -5.29 11.71
C VAL A 252 7.36 -6.03 10.74
N TRP A 253 8.50 -5.46 10.38
CA TRP A 253 9.44 -6.08 9.45
C TRP A 253 9.88 -7.47 9.95
N VAL A 254 10.35 -7.60 11.19
CA VAL A 254 10.79 -8.89 11.75
C VAL A 254 9.66 -9.93 11.77
N VAL A 255 8.46 -9.54 12.20
CA VAL A 255 7.32 -10.47 12.32
C VAL A 255 6.86 -10.94 10.94
N PHE A 256 6.65 -10.01 10.01
CA PHE A 256 6.09 -10.33 8.70
C PHE A 256 7.13 -10.94 7.76
N TYR A 257 8.42 -10.58 7.89
CA TYR A 257 9.50 -11.26 7.18
C TYR A 257 9.58 -12.74 7.56
N ARG A 258 9.51 -13.06 8.86
CA ARG A 258 9.52 -14.47 9.31
C ARG A 258 8.28 -15.23 8.83
N ALA A 259 7.10 -14.60 8.87
CA ALA A 259 5.87 -15.20 8.36
C ALA A 259 5.93 -15.43 6.84
N TYR A 260 6.44 -14.45 6.08
CA TYR A 260 6.64 -14.55 4.65
C TYR A 260 7.63 -15.67 4.30
N MET A 261 8.78 -15.73 4.95
CA MET A 261 9.77 -16.80 4.73
C MET A 261 9.20 -18.17 5.06
N LYS A 262 8.44 -18.31 6.15
CA LYS A 262 7.73 -19.56 6.47
C LYS A 262 6.75 -19.95 5.36
N ALA A 263 5.94 -19.02 4.87
CA ALA A 263 5.01 -19.27 3.77
C ALA A 263 5.72 -19.64 2.46
N CYS A 264 6.89 -19.05 2.18
CA CYS A 264 7.74 -19.45 1.06
C CYS A 264 8.25 -20.89 1.21
N MET A 265 8.76 -21.25 2.39
CA MET A 265 9.29 -22.60 2.65
C MET A 265 8.21 -23.68 2.64
N GLU A 266 7.02 -23.38 3.17
CA GLU A 266 5.85 -24.28 3.08
C GLU A 266 5.41 -24.48 1.62
N GLY A 267 5.45 -23.43 0.80
CA GLY A 267 5.15 -23.49 -0.63
C GLY A 267 6.24 -24.16 -1.47
N ALA A 268 7.47 -24.23 -0.97
CA ALA A 268 8.60 -24.84 -1.66
C ALA A 268 8.58 -26.39 -1.67
N TYR A 269 7.57 -27.03 -1.06
CA TYR A 269 7.55 -28.48 -0.94
C TYR A 269 7.09 -29.22 -2.21
N ALA A 270 7.98 -30.11 -2.66
CA ALA A 270 7.87 -31.08 -3.74
C ALA A 270 7.93 -30.52 -5.17
N VAL A 271 9.14 -30.15 -5.61
CA VAL A 271 9.55 -30.45 -6.99
C VAL A 271 9.46 -31.97 -7.16
N LYS A 272 8.29 -32.47 -7.55
CA LYS A 272 8.26 -33.77 -8.23
C LYS A 272 9.01 -33.55 -9.54
N GLY A 273 9.98 -34.41 -9.84
CA GLY A 273 10.78 -34.39 -11.07
C GLY A 273 9.97 -34.69 -12.34
N THR A 274 8.76 -34.14 -12.45
CA THR A 274 7.83 -34.27 -13.57
C THR A 274 7.72 -32.97 -14.38
N GLY A 275 8.40 -31.89 -13.97
CA GLY A 275 8.39 -30.61 -14.70
C GLY A 275 7.02 -29.92 -14.75
N LEU A 276 6.05 -30.35 -13.95
CA LEU A 276 4.70 -29.79 -13.90
C LEU A 276 4.36 -29.37 -12.47
N ILE A 277 3.89 -28.14 -12.32
CA ILE A 277 3.29 -27.62 -11.08
C ILE A 277 1.98 -28.37 -10.85
N LYS A 278 1.82 -28.95 -9.67
CA LYS A 278 0.66 -29.75 -9.30
C LYS A 278 -0.52 -28.84 -8.91
N THR A 279 -1.08 -28.11 -9.87
CA THR A 279 -2.34 -27.35 -9.72
C THR A 279 -3.21 -27.48 -10.98
N LEU A 280 -3.37 -28.70 -11.48
CA LEU A 280 -4.53 -29.08 -12.29
C LEU A 280 -4.93 -30.51 -11.89
N GLY A 281 -5.82 -30.63 -10.90
CA GLY A 281 -6.44 -31.90 -10.55
C GLY A 281 -6.87 -31.99 -9.09
N GLY A 282 -8.16 -31.77 -8.85
CA GLY A 282 -8.86 -32.05 -7.58
C GLY A 282 -9.46 -30.82 -6.95
#